data_AF-A0A157ZT94-F1
#
_entry.id   AF-A0A157ZT94-F1
#
_cell.length_a   1.000
_cell.length_b   1.000
_cell.length_c   1.000
_cell.angle_alpha   90.00
_cell.angle_beta   90.00
_cell.angle_gamma   90.00
#
_symmetry.space_group_name_H-M   'P 1'
#
loop_
_entity.id
_entity.type
_entity.pdbx_description
1 polymer ?
#
loop_
_entity_poly.entity_id
_entity_poly.type
_entity_poly.pdbx_seq_one_letter_code
_entity_poly.pdbx_strand_id
1 'polypeptide(L)'
;MGFEQLAGLKEQLAKQAASNAAKKKAPRVRRPAPAGASKAAAPSRPAAAPSKPVDPVVHTIGKLQKRFPLAFPKNPAPKVPLKVGIFEDLMKHAEELGLNEKELRGAIKVWCRGNRYWTSLVQGAPRIDLAGAAAGEVSPADAERAVYLETNRLARSASAPKPAESTK
;
A
#
# COMPACT_ATOMS: atom_id res chain seq x y z
N MET A 1 12.17 23.52 -36.92
CA MET A 1 10.75 23.10 -36.96
C MET A 1 10.62 21.73 -36.28
N GLY A 2 10.61 21.69 -34.94
CA GLY A 2 10.79 20.44 -34.19
C GLY A 2 9.88 20.27 -32.97
N PHE A 3 8.71 20.91 -32.96
CA PHE A 3 7.78 20.85 -31.82
C PHE A 3 6.41 20.24 -32.16
N GLU A 4 6.17 19.83 -33.41
CA GLU A 4 4.86 19.31 -33.84
C GLU A 4 4.66 17.80 -33.58
N GLN A 5 5.73 17.05 -33.27
CA GLN A 5 5.60 15.60 -33.04
C GLN A 5 4.97 15.23 -31.68
N LEU A 6 4.92 16.17 -30.73
CA LEU A 6 4.36 15.91 -29.39
C LEU A 6 2.82 16.03 -29.31
N ALA A 7 2.19 16.73 -30.26
CA ALA A 7 0.73 16.85 -30.31
C ALA A 7 0.07 15.56 -30.85
N GLY A 8 0.64 14.95 -31.89
CA GLY A 8 0.09 13.74 -32.51
C GLY A 8 0.10 12.50 -31.60
N LEU A 9 1.11 12.38 -30.72
CA LEU A 9 1.23 11.26 -29.79
C LEU A 9 0.15 11.26 -28.69
N LYS A 10 -0.30 12.44 -28.24
CA LYS A 10 -1.39 12.54 -27.26
C LYS A 10 -2.75 12.13 -27.84
N GLU A 11 -2.96 12.39 -29.12
CA GLU A 11 -4.23 12.06 -29.79
C GLU A 11 -4.37 10.55 -30.06
N GLN A 12 -3.26 9.84 -30.33
CA GLN A 12 -3.26 8.38 -30.41
C GLN A 12 -3.60 7.69 -29.08
N LEU A 13 -3.14 8.24 -27.95
CA LEU A 13 -3.42 7.69 -26.62
C LEU A 13 -4.89 7.88 -26.20
N ALA A 14 -5.52 8.99 -26.58
CA ALA A 14 -6.94 9.22 -26.34
C ALA A 14 -7.84 8.26 -27.16
N LYS A 15 -7.47 7.94 -28.40
CA LYS A 15 -8.21 6.96 -29.24
C LYS A 15 -8.12 5.52 -28.72
N GLN A 16 -7.02 5.13 -28.05
CA GLN A 16 -6.90 3.80 -27.44
C GLN A 16 -7.68 3.65 -26.12
N ALA A 17 -7.94 4.73 -25.38
CA ALA A 17 -8.75 4.67 -24.16
C ALA A 17 -10.25 4.42 -24.45
N ALA A 18 -10.75 4.89 -25.60
CA ALA A 18 -12.15 4.72 -25.99
C ALA A 18 -12.50 3.29 -26.44
N SER A 19 -11.56 2.55 -27.04
CA SER A 19 -11.81 1.19 -27.54
C SER A 19 -11.79 0.11 -26.46
N ASN A 20 -11.21 0.38 -25.29
CA ASN A 20 -11.20 -0.58 -24.16
C ASN A 20 -12.41 -0.42 -23.21
N ALA A 21 -13.11 0.72 -23.25
CA ALA A 21 -14.33 0.95 -22.47
C ALA A 21 -15.59 0.33 -23.11
N ALA A 22 -15.55 -0.03 -24.39
CA ALA A 22 -16.72 -0.45 -25.17
C ALA A 22 -17.03 -1.97 -25.13
N LYS A 23 -16.26 -2.81 -24.41
CA LYS A 23 -16.45 -4.28 -24.43
C LYS A 23 -17.19 -4.89 -23.25
N LYS A 24 -17.85 -4.10 -22.39
CA LYS A 24 -18.77 -4.63 -21.37
C LYS A 24 -19.96 -3.71 -21.15
N LYS A 25 -20.96 -3.77 -22.04
CA LYS A 25 -22.39 -3.61 -21.72
C LYS A 25 -23.23 -3.75 -22.99
N ALA A 26 -23.96 -4.86 -23.11
CA ALA A 26 -25.17 -4.92 -23.93
C ALA A 26 -26.21 -5.82 -23.24
N PRO A 27 -27.50 -5.44 -23.26
CA PRO A 27 -28.57 -6.06 -22.46
C PRO A 27 -29.29 -7.14 -23.28
N ARG A 28 -29.87 -8.15 -22.61
CA ARG A 28 -30.84 -9.04 -23.28
C ARG A 28 -32.16 -9.07 -22.53
N VAL A 29 -33.16 -8.56 -23.22
CA VAL A 29 -34.57 -8.51 -22.84
C VAL A 29 -35.20 -9.91 -22.91
N ARG A 30 -36.02 -10.16 -21.88
CA ARG A 30 -37.07 -11.16 -21.61
C ARG A 30 -37.77 -11.82 -22.81
N ARG A 31 -38.06 -13.14 -22.72
CA ARG A 31 -39.41 -13.79 -22.71
C ARG A 31 -39.33 -15.35 -22.57
N PRO A 32 -40.44 -16.10 -22.34
CA PRO A 32 -40.83 -16.70 -21.06
C PRO A 32 -40.71 -18.25 -20.99
N ALA A 33 -41.07 -18.81 -19.82
CA ALA A 33 -40.96 -20.21 -19.36
C ALA A 33 -41.76 -21.26 -20.19
N PRO A 34 -41.55 -22.57 -19.94
CA PRO A 34 -42.40 -23.23 -18.93
C PRO A 34 -41.70 -24.24 -17.98
N ALA A 35 -42.36 -24.36 -16.82
CA ALA A 35 -42.42 -25.41 -15.81
C ALA A 35 -41.49 -26.65 -15.88
N GLY A 36 -40.80 -26.89 -14.75
CA GLY A 36 -40.22 -28.17 -14.38
C GLY A 36 -39.71 -28.12 -12.93
N ALA A 37 -40.59 -28.42 -11.98
CA ALA A 37 -40.29 -28.41 -10.55
C ALA A 37 -39.33 -29.55 -10.16
N SER A 38 -38.33 -29.25 -9.33
CA SER A 38 -37.95 -30.10 -8.18
C SER A 38 -36.91 -29.42 -7.28
N LYS A 39 -37.39 -29.07 -6.08
CA LYS A 39 -36.75 -29.14 -4.76
C LYS A 39 -35.22 -28.97 -4.61
N ALA A 40 -34.92 -28.03 -3.70
CA ALA A 40 -34.04 -28.17 -2.53
C ALA A 40 -32.76 -27.32 -2.52
N ALA A 41 -32.70 -26.51 -1.46
CA ALA A 41 -31.52 -26.03 -0.76
C ALA A 41 -30.52 -25.15 -1.55
N ALA A 42 -30.65 -23.84 -1.31
CA ALA A 42 -29.55 -22.91 -1.44
C ALA A 42 -28.30 -23.41 -0.68
N PRO A 43 -27.10 -23.40 -1.29
CA PRO A 43 -25.90 -23.16 -0.52
C PRO A 43 -25.69 -21.64 -0.51
N SER A 44 -26.05 -21.05 0.62
CA SER A 44 -25.54 -19.74 1.02
C SER A 44 -24.04 -19.69 0.75
N ARG A 45 -23.64 -18.74 -0.10
CA ARG A 45 -22.25 -18.29 -0.26
C ARG A 45 -21.59 -18.26 1.12
N PRO A 46 -20.50 -19.00 1.38
CA PRO A 46 -19.89 -18.97 2.70
C PRO A 46 -19.41 -17.54 2.94
N ALA A 47 -19.93 -16.96 4.02
CA ALA A 47 -19.48 -15.69 4.57
C ALA A 47 -17.95 -15.73 4.72
N ALA A 48 -17.32 -14.61 4.39
CA ALA A 48 -15.89 -14.41 4.46
C ALA A 48 -15.33 -14.97 5.77
N ALA A 49 -14.45 -15.97 5.65
CA ALA A 49 -13.66 -16.46 6.78
C ALA A 49 -12.97 -15.28 7.49
N PRO A 50 -12.90 -15.27 8.83
CA PRO A 50 -12.21 -14.22 9.56
C PRO A 50 -10.76 -14.22 9.10
N SER A 51 -10.37 -13.15 8.41
CA SER A 51 -8.99 -12.92 7.99
C SER A 51 -8.08 -13.06 9.20
N LYS A 52 -7.00 -13.82 9.04
CA LYS A 52 -5.89 -14.04 9.99
C LYS A 52 -5.73 -12.85 10.94
N PRO A 53 -5.59 -13.07 12.27
CA PRO A 53 -5.46 -11.97 13.22
C PRO A 53 -4.37 -11.03 12.74
N VAL A 54 -4.77 -9.83 12.33
CA VAL A 54 -3.85 -8.80 11.84
C VAL A 54 -2.96 -8.43 13.02
N ASP A 55 -1.65 -8.48 12.82
CA ASP A 55 -0.70 -8.17 13.89
C ASP A 55 -1.09 -6.86 14.60
N PRO A 56 -1.08 -6.82 15.94
CA PRO A 56 -1.47 -5.64 16.70
C PRO A 56 -0.70 -4.39 16.25
N VAL A 57 0.56 -4.58 15.85
CA VAL A 57 1.44 -3.54 15.30
C VAL A 57 0.88 -2.93 14.01
N VAL A 58 0.29 -3.72 13.12
CA VAL A 58 -0.31 -3.23 11.87
C VAL A 58 -1.59 -2.46 12.17
N HIS A 59 -2.34 -2.85 13.20
CA HIS A 59 -3.48 -2.08 13.68
C HIS A 59 -3.05 -0.71 14.23
N THR A 60 -1.96 -0.66 14.99
CA THR A 60 -1.35 0.59 15.47
C THR A 60 -0.92 1.49 14.31
N ILE A 61 -0.25 0.94 13.30
CA ILE A 61 0.08 1.67 12.06
C ILE A 61 -1.19 2.22 11.41
N GLY A 62 -2.26 1.43 11.33
CA GLY A 62 -3.55 1.88 10.77
C GLY A 62 -4.18 3.04 11.55
N LYS A 63 -4.05 3.08 12.87
CA LYS A 63 -4.47 4.22 13.70
C LYS A 63 -3.63 5.47 13.40
N LEU A 64 -2.30 5.31 13.31
CA LEU A 64 -1.39 6.40 12.94
C LEU A 64 -1.71 6.98 11.55
N GLN A 65 -2.01 6.12 10.57
CA GLN A 65 -2.41 6.55 9.22
C GLN A 65 -3.71 7.35 9.21
N LYS A 66 -4.68 7.01 10.08
CA LYS A 66 -5.93 7.77 10.21
C LYS A 66 -5.70 9.14 10.82
N ARG A 67 -4.78 9.25 11.77
CA ARG A 67 -4.54 10.52 12.47
C ARG A 67 -3.56 11.43 11.75
N PHE A 68 -2.53 10.85 11.15
CA PHE A 68 -1.46 11.54 10.44
C PHE A 68 -1.34 11.03 9.01
N PRO A 69 -2.30 11.34 8.12
CA PRO A 69 -2.29 10.85 6.74
C PRO A 69 -1.13 11.41 5.91
N LEU A 70 -0.55 12.55 6.31
CA LEU A 70 0.57 13.20 5.64
C LEU A 70 1.90 12.48 5.94
N ALA A 71 2.17 12.18 7.20
CA ALA A 71 3.36 11.43 7.62
C ALA A 71 3.24 9.92 7.31
N PHE A 72 2.05 9.35 7.51
CA PHE A 72 1.75 7.94 7.31
C PHE A 72 0.69 7.77 6.20
N PRO A 73 1.07 7.95 4.92
CA PRO A 73 0.14 7.75 3.82
C PRO A 73 -0.28 6.28 3.68
N LYS A 74 -1.52 6.05 3.22
CA LYS A 74 -2.06 4.72 2.90
C LYS A 74 -2.06 4.50 1.38
N ASN A 75 -1.92 3.25 0.96
CA ASN A 75 -1.95 2.84 -0.46
C ASN A 75 -3.18 3.45 -1.19
N PRO A 76 -3.05 4.04 -2.40
CA PRO A 76 -1.94 3.98 -3.35
C PRO A 76 -0.83 5.02 -3.21
N ALA A 77 -0.88 5.92 -2.22
CA ALA A 77 0.13 6.98 -2.10
C ALA A 77 1.54 6.41 -1.78
N PRO A 78 2.61 6.97 -2.37
CA PRO A 78 3.97 6.59 -2.05
C PRO A 78 4.24 6.87 -0.56
N LYS A 79 5.02 5.99 0.08
CA LYS A 79 5.50 6.29 1.44
C LYS A 79 6.49 7.44 1.39
N VAL A 80 6.65 8.10 2.52
CA VAL A 80 7.43 9.33 2.64
C VAL A 80 8.52 9.13 3.70
N PRO A 81 9.73 9.73 3.51
CA PRO A 81 10.76 9.76 4.54
C PRO A 81 10.23 10.45 5.80
N LEU A 82 10.29 9.78 6.94
CA LEU A 82 9.88 10.36 8.20
C LEU A 82 10.99 11.23 8.79
N LYS A 83 10.60 12.27 9.53
CA LYS A 83 11.49 13.06 10.38
C LYS A 83 12.34 12.17 11.29
N VAL A 84 13.62 12.53 11.47
CA VAL A 84 14.47 11.90 12.50
C VAL A 84 13.92 12.26 13.87
N GLY A 85 13.67 11.26 14.73
CA GLY A 85 13.07 11.51 16.04
C GLY A 85 11.53 11.67 16.02
N ILE A 86 10.86 11.32 14.91
CA ILE A 86 9.37 11.30 14.82
C ILE A 86 8.69 10.54 15.98
N PHE A 87 9.40 9.61 16.62
CA PHE A 87 8.91 8.87 17.78
C PHE A 87 8.59 9.79 18.97
N GLU A 88 9.40 10.82 19.23
CA GLU A 88 9.17 11.78 20.32
C GLU A 88 7.92 12.63 20.04
N ASP A 89 7.76 13.06 18.79
CA ASP A 89 6.58 13.79 18.35
C ASP A 89 5.32 12.90 18.45
N LEU A 90 5.44 11.61 18.14
CA LEU A 90 4.35 10.65 18.28
C LEU A 90 3.99 10.33 19.74
N MET A 91 4.97 10.34 20.66
CA MET A 91 4.71 10.14 22.09
C MET A 91 3.77 11.19 22.66
N LYS A 92 3.88 12.45 22.20
CA LYS A 92 2.98 13.55 22.61
C LYS A 92 1.51 13.29 22.23
N HIS A 93 1.28 12.53 21.16
CA HIS A 93 -0.04 12.15 20.68
C HIS A 93 -0.44 10.72 21.04
N ALA A 94 0.43 9.96 21.71
CA ALA A 94 0.19 8.56 22.01
C ALA A 94 -0.95 8.38 23.03
N GLU A 95 -1.02 9.26 24.03
CA GLU A 95 -2.10 9.27 25.03
C GLU A 95 -3.47 9.51 24.40
N GLU A 96 -3.57 10.49 23.48
CA GLU A 96 -4.80 10.78 22.73
C GLU A 96 -5.28 9.60 21.88
N LEU A 97 -4.32 8.80 21.38
CA LEU A 97 -4.60 7.63 20.54
C LEU A 97 -4.83 6.34 21.36
N GLY A 98 -4.63 6.41 22.68
CA GLY A 98 -4.66 5.24 23.57
C GLY A 98 -3.63 4.18 23.15
N LEU A 99 -2.44 4.63 22.75
CA LEU A 99 -1.33 3.76 22.32
C LEU A 99 -0.21 3.78 23.34
N ASN A 100 0.43 2.63 23.54
CA ASN A 100 1.55 2.51 24.45
C ASN A 100 2.90 2.69 23.71
N GLU A 101 3.94 3.12 24.42
CA GLU A 101 5.29 3.33 23.85
C GLU A 101 5.78 2.07 23.09
N LYS A 102 5.58 0.89 23.69
CA LYS A 102 6.01 -0.39 23.10
C LYS A 102 5.35 -0.64 21.75
N GLU A 103 4.06 -0.35 21.63
CA GLU A 103 3.30 -0.51 20.40
C GLU A 103 3.75 0.49 19.34
N LEU A 104 4.00 1.73 19.75
CA LEU A 104 4.48 2.79 18.88
C LEU A 104 5.87 2.48 18.32
N ARG A 105 6.80 2.06 19.19
CA ARG A 105 8.14 1.63 18.79
C ARG A 105 8.09 0.42 17.85
N GLY A 106 7.20 -0.53 18.13
CA GLY A 106 6.93 -1.67 17.24
C GLY A 106 6.42 -1.23 15.86
N ALA A 107 5.45 -0.32 15.84
CA ALA A 107 4.83 0.22 14.63
C ALA A 107 5.86 0.95 13.76
N ILE A 108 6.66 1.84 14.33
CA ILE A 108 7.71 2.56 13.60
C ILE A 108 8.76 1.58 13.06
N LYS A 109 9.17 0.59 13.86
CA LYS A 109 10.16 -0.42 13.43
C LYS A 109 9.67 -1.21 12.22
N VAL A 110 8.40 -1.63 12.21
CA VAL A 110 7.79 -2.33 11.07
C VAL A 110 7.62 -1.39 9.88
N TRP A 111 7.22 -0.14 10.13
CA TRP A 111 7.06 0.87 9.08
C TRP A 111 8.35 1.13 8.32
N CYS A 112 9.45 1.39 9.04
CA CYS A 112 10.77 1.71 8.49
C CYS A 112 11.51 0.51 7.89
N ARG A 113 11.06 -0.73 8.16
CA ARG A 113 11.58 -1.97 7.54
C ARG A 113 10.83 -2.39 6.28
N GLY A 114 9.82 -1.63 5.86
CA GLY A 114 9.06 -1.93 4.65
C GLY A 114 9.81 -1.53 3.38
N ASN A 115 9.73 -2.33 2.32
CA ASN A 115 10.35 -2.01 1.02
C ASN A 115 9.95 -0.63 0.51
N ARG A 116 8.64 -0.33 0.60
CA ARG A 116 8.09 0.97 0.21
C ARG A 116 8.70 2.16 0.95
N TYR A 117 9.19 1.95 2.18
CA TYR A 117 9.86 3.01 2.93
C TYR A 117 11.27 3.22 2.38
N TRP A 118 12.01 2.15 2.13
CA TRP A 118 13.35 2.24 1.53
C TRP A 118 13.32 2.88 0.15
N THR A 119 12.34 2.56 -0.70
CA THR A 119 12.18 3.19 -2.02
C THR A 119 11.89 4.69 -1.94
N SER A 120 11.38 5.18 -0.81
CA SER A 120 11.12 6.62 -0.61
C SER A 120 12.35 7.40 -0.12
N LEU A 121 13.38 6.70 0.37
CA LEU A 121 14.62 7.31 0.87
C LEU A 121 15.56 7.67 -0.29
N VAL A 122 15.19 8.70 -1.05
CA VAL A 122 16.02 9.29 -2.10
C VAL A 122 16.87 10.40 -1.48
N GLN A 123 18.13 10.52 -1.89
CA GLN A 123 19.02 11.60 -1.45
C GLN A 123 18.38 12.97 -1.69
N GLY A 124 18.41 13.84 -0.68
CA GLY A 124 17.85 15.19 -0.75
C GLY A 124 16.31 15.23 -0.69
N ALA A 125 15.62 14.10 -0.51
CA ALA A 125 14.19 14.11 -0.30
C ALA A 125 13.86 14.77 1.06
N PRO A 126 12.86 15.65 1.13
CA PRO A 126 12.44 16.26 2.39
C PRO A 126 11.84 15.19 3.30
N ARG A 127 12.31 15.15 4.54
CA ARG A 127 11.69 14.35 5.61
C ARG A 127 10.46 15.06 6.10
N ILE A 128 9.37 14.33 6.30
CA ILE A 128 8.09 14.89 6.68
C ILE A 128 7.79 14.59 8.15
N ASP A 129 7.32 15.61 8.86
CA ASP A 129 6.84 15.49 10.24
C ASP A 129 5.36 15.11 10.34
N LEU A 130 4.81 15.04 11.56
CA LEU A 130 3.41 14.67 11.79
C LEU A 130 2.40 15.66 11.19
N ALA A 131 2.77 16.94 11.09
CA ALA A 131 1.94 17.99 10.52
C ALA A 131 2.03 18.05 8.99
N GLY A 132 2.96 17.30 8.37
CA GLY A 132 3.22 17.35 6.94
C GLY A 132 4.27 18.38 6.52
N ALA A 133 4.95 19.01 7.48
CA ALA A 133 6.01 19.97 7.20
C ALA A 133 7.37 19.28 6.96
N ALA A 134 8.22 19.93 6.17
CA ALA A 134 9.58 19.47 5.93
C ALA A 134 10.43 19.68 7.20
N ALA A 135 10.95 18.58 7.74
CA ALA A 135 11.75 18.52 8.96
C ALA A 135 13.10 17.85 8.67
N GLY A 136 13.87 18.49 7.80
CA GLY A 136 15.18 18.05 7.32
C GLY A 136 15.11 17.26 6.02
N GLU A 137 16.25 16.70 5.63
CA GLU A 137 16.41 15.98 4.36
C GLU A 137 17.04 14.60 4.57
N VAL A 138 16.88 13.72 3.58
CA VAL A 138 17.55 12.42 3.56
C VAL A 138 19.01 12.60 3.16
N SER A 139 19.91 12.20 4.08
CA SER A 139 21.35 12.21 3.86
C SER A 139 21.75 11.21 2.75
N PRO A 140 22.83 11.48 1.98
CA PRO A 140 23.35 10.52 0.99
C PRO A 140 23.58 9.13 1.59
N ALA A 141 24.16 9.06 2.80
CA ALA A 141 24.42 7.80 3.49
C ALA A 141 23.14 7.01 3.82
N ASP A 142 22.03 7.70 4.12
CA ASP A 142 20.74 7.06 4.39
C ASP A 142 20.14 6.47 3.09
N ALA A 143 20.27 7.20 1.98
CA ALA A 143 19.79 6.76 0.67
C ALA A 143 20.56 5.53 0.18
N GLU A 144 21.90 5.55 0.24
CA GLU A 144 22.74 4.41 -0.10
C GLU A 144 22.41 3.18 0.75
N ARG A 145 22.23 3.38 2.06
CA ARG A 145 21.84 2.30 2.97
C ARG A 145 20.47 1.72 2.62
N ALA A 146 19.51 2.56 2.23
CA ALA A 146 18.19 2.11 1.81
C ALA A 146 18.27 1.22 0.57
N VAL A 147 19.06 1.62 -0.43
CA VAL A 147 19.33 0.82 -1.65
C VAL A 147 19.99 -0.52 -1.28
N TYR A 148 21.00 -0.51 -0.41
CA TYR A 148 21.65 -1.74 0.05
C TYR A 148 20.67 -2.69 0.77
N LEU A 149 19.77 -2.17 1.61
CA LEU A 149 18.76 -2.97 2.30
C LEU A 149 17.73 -3.57 1.34
N GLU A 150 17.32 -2.81 0.32
CA GLU A 150 16.40 -3.27 -0.71
C GLU A 150 17.01 -4.41 -1.53
N THR A 151 18.24 -4.25 -2.01
CA THR A 151 18.93 -5.30 -2.80
C THR A 151 19.15 -6.57 -1.99
N ASN A 152 19.61 -6.47 -0.74
CA ASN A 152 19.82 -7.62 0.13
C ASN A 152 18.51 -8.33 0.49
N ARG A 153 17.41 -7.58 0.62
CA ARG A 153 16.08 -8.18 0.84
C ARG A 153 15.61 -8.95 -0.38
N LEU A 154 15.77 -8.39 -1.57
CA LEU A 154 15.42 -9.06 -2.83
C LEU A 154 16.22 -10.37 -2.98
N ALA A 155 17.53 -10.34 -2.69
CA ALA A 155 18.38 -11.52 -2.67
C ALA A 155 17.87 -12.58 -1.68
N ARG A 156 17.56 -12.19 -0.43
CA ARG A 156 17.02 -13.12 0.58
C ARG A 156 15.65 -13.70 0.19
N SER A 157 14.79 -12.91 -0.45
CA SER A 157 13.49 -13.39 -0.91
C SER A 157 13.61 -14.34 -2.10
N ALA A 158 14.62 -14.16 -2.96
CA ALA A 158 14.91 -15.06 -4.06
C ALA A 158 15.53 -16.38 -3.59
N SER A 159 16.30 -16.35 -2.50
CA SER A 159 16.93 -17.53 -1.89
C SER A 159 16.07 -18.23 -0.83
N ALA A 160 14.86 -17.73 -0.53
CA ALA A 160 13.97 -18.37 0.44
C ALA A 160 13.49 -19.73 -0.12
N PRO A 161 13.75 -20.86 0.57
CA PRO A 161 13.30 -22.16 0.09
C PRO A 161 11.77 -22.19 0.07
N LYS A 162 11.20 -22.69 -1.04
CA LYS A 162 9.76 -22.98 -1.13
C LYS A 162 9.37 -23.85 0.07
N PRO A 163 8.31 -23.51 0.82
CA PRO A 163 7.87 -24.35 1.93
C PRO A 163 7.56 -25.74 1.36
N ALA A 164 8.30 -26.74 1.84
CA ALA A 164 8.12 -28.12 1.46
C ALA A 164 6.66 -28.51 1.73
N GLU A 165 6.01 -28.92 0.66
CA GLU A 165 4.67 -29.49 0.61
C GLU A 165 4.63 -30.65 1.61
N SER A 166 3.94 -30.43 2.74
CA SER A 166 3.75 -31.47 3.76
C SER A 166 2.77 -32.49 3.17
N THR A 167 3.32 -33.50 2.50
CA THR A 167 2.58 -34.66 2.03
C THR A 167 2.03 -35.43 3.22
N LYS A 168 0.78 -35.83 3.02
CA LYS A 168 -0.18 -36.48 3.91
C LYS A 168 0.26 -37.85 4.41
#